data_AF-A0A2K1R1J2-F1
#
_entry.id   AF-A0A2K1R1J2-F1
#
_cell.length_a   1.000
_cell.length_b   1.000
_cell.length_c   1.000
_cell.angle_alpha   90.00
_cell.angle_beta   90.00
_cell.angle_gamma   90.00
#
_symmetry.space_group_name_H-M   'P 1'
#
loop_
_entity.id
_entity.type
_entity.pdbx_description
1 polymer ?
#
loop_
_entity_poly.entity_id
_entity_poly.type
_entity_poly.pdbx_seq_one_letter_code
_entity_poly.pdbx_strand_id
1 'polypeptide(L)'
;MATLKRKMGDVPVAVSEVSSGREIMTQVVYAIEYLKDKDRPIAFGDIWQYLSIPQDQQRHRPALLKALMAHPKVEYISNKQGPGGQHTFRFKPIHNVRSGDELLAYLQRQKTAQGISVKELRDGWNDAQATIESLERKGLILVTHNKKDNSPKMVWINDKSLTISVDDDFKQFWTNLRLPTNDSDIRSELERAGITPTSQVKDTIKLGPQKKEKRRINRKAGRSTNTHMSGILKDYSFKK
;
A
#
# COMPACT_ATOMS: atom_id res chain seq x y z
N MET A 1 43.04 43.99 -42.66
CA MET A 1 43.42 43.91 -41.23
C MET A 1 42.29 43.23 -40.47
N ALA A 2 42.28 41.89 -40.41
CA ALA A 2 41.22 41.11 -39.77
C ALA A 2 41.67 40.70 -38.35
N THR A 3 40.90 41.04 -37.32
CA THR A 3 41.16 40.64 -35.93
C THR A 3 40.26 39.47 -35.54
N LEU A 4 40.89 38.34 -35.23
CA LEU A 4 40.28 37.06 -34.89
C LEU A 4 39.89 37.06 -33.40
N LYS A 5 38.59 37.17 -33.09
CA LYS A 5 38.06 36.95 -31.73
C LYS A 5 38.05 35.45 -31.44
N ARG A 6 38.97 34.96 -30.60
CA ARG A 6 38.91 33.60 -30.03
C ARG A 6 37.82 33.55 -28.96
N LYS A 7 36.88 32.62 -29.14
CA LYS A 7 35.84 32.22 -28.20
C LYS A 7 36.49 31.44 -27.06
N MET A 8 36.51 31.98 -25.83
CA MET A 8 36.88 31.22 -24.64
C MET A 8 35.88 30.09 -24.44
N GLY A 9 36.39 28.86 -24.28
CA GLY A 9 35.60 27.69 -23.94
C GLY A 9 35.06 27.78 -22.51
N ASP A 10 33.92 27.14 -22.29
CA ASP A 10 33.26 27.00 -21.00
C ASP A 10 34.25 26.49 -19.94
N VAL A 11 34.43 27.27 -18.89
CA VAL A 11 35.20 26.87 -17.72
C VAL A 11 34.33 25.90 -16.93
N PRO A 12 34.79 24.68 -16.59
CA PRO A 12 34.03 23.79 -15.75
C PRO A 12 33.81 24.49 -14.40
N VAL A 13 32.54 24.64 -14.03
CA VAL A 13 32.09 25.22 -12.76
C VAL A 13 32.82 24.50 -11.63
N ALA A 14 33.78 25.19 -11.03
CA ALA A 14 34.43 24.73 -9.82
C ALA A 14 33.35 24.67 -8.73
N VAL A 15 33.02 23.46 -8.30
CA VAL A 15 32.12 23.20 -7.19
C VAL A 15 32.73 23.89 -5.97
N SER A 16 32.05 24.93 -5.50
CA SER A 16 32.40 25.72 -4.32
C SER A 16 32.86 24.82 -3.18
N GLU A 17 34.04 25.11 -2.62
CA GLU A 17 34.61 24.43 -1.47
C GLU A 17 33.65 24.49 -0.27
N VAL A 18 32.79 23.49 -0.15
CA VAL A 18 32.05 23.22 1.07
C VAL A 18 32.99 22.40 1.94
N SER A 19 33.39 22.94 3.09
CA SER A 19 34.17 22.26 4.14
C SER A 19 33.57 20.90 4.59
N SER A 20 32.39 20.53 4.08
CA SER A 20 31.64 19.29 4.32
C SER A 20 32.08 18.09 3.47
N GLY A 21 32.91 18.24 2.42
CA GLY A 21 33.34 17.13 1.56
C GLY A 21 34.35 16.15 2.19
N ARG A 22 34.89 16.49 3.37
CA ARG A 22 35.89 15.69 4.09
C ARG A 22 35.28 14.59 4.96
N GLU A 23 33.98 14.68 5.25
CA GLU A 23 33.28 13.68 6.07
C GLU A 23 32.85 12.48 5.24
N ILE A 24 33.06 11.28 5.79
CA ILE A 24 32.72 10.00 5.13
C ILE A 24 31.24 9.97 4.74
N MET A 25 30.36 10.53 5.56
CA MET A 25 28.91 10.57 5.28
C MET A 25 28.58 11.42 4.06
N THR A 26 29.25 12.56 3.89
CA THR A 26 29.08 13.40 2.70
C THR A 26 29.57 12.68 1.45
N GLN A 27 30.70 11.97 1.54
CA GLN A 27 31.21 11.14 0.44
C GLN A 27 30.24 10.01 0.07
N VAL A 28 29.55 9.41 1.06
CA VAL A 28 28.49 8.43 0.82
C VAL A 28 27.32 9.06 0.07
N VAL A 29 26.87 10.27 0.43
CA VAL A 29 25.80 10.97 -0.28
C VAL A 29 26.17 11.22 -1.74
N TYR A 30 27.37 11.75 -2.01
CA TYR A 30 27.85 11.96 -3.38
C TYR A 30 27.99 10.66 -4.17
N ALA A 31 28.43 9.57 -3.53
CA ALA A 31 28.49 8.26 -4.14
C ALA A 31 27.08 7.74 -4.52
N ILE A 32 26.08 7.97 -3.66
CA ILE A 32 24.69 7.59 -3.92
C ILE A 32 24.10 8.41 -5.07
N GLU A 33 24.36 9.71 -5.12
CA GLU A 33 23.93 10.56 -6.24
C GLU A 33 24.54 10.10 -7.56
N TYR A 34 25.83 9.74 -7.55
CA TYR A 34 26.50 9.17 -8.73
C TYR A 34 25.90 7.83 -9.17
N LEU A 35 25.61 6.94 -8.21
CA LEU A 35 24.94 5.66 -8.49
C LEU A 35 23.53 5.86 -9.03
N LYS A 36 22.82 6.88 -8.56
CA LYS A 36 21.48 7.25 -9.02
C LYS A 36 21.50 7.79 -10.45
N ASP A 37 22.46 8.64 -10.80
CA ASP A 37 22.60 9.21 -12.15
C ASP A 37 22.89 8.12 -13.20
N LYS A 38 23.73 7.13 -12.86
CA LYS A 38 24.14 6.09 -13.81
C LYS A 38 23.15 4.92 -13.93
N ASP A 39 22.27 4.75 -12.94
CA ASP A 39 21.27 3.67 -12.82
C ASP A 39 21.76 2.26 -13.22
N ARG A 40 23.05 1.98 -13.01
CA ARG A 40 23.71 0.72 -13.36
C ARG A 40 24.59 0.23 -12.22
N PRO A 41 24.92 -1.07 -12.17
CA PRO A 41 25.93 -1.57 -11.25
C PRO A 41 27.30 -0.93 -11.54
N ILE A 42 27.93 -0.30 -10.55
CA ILE A 42 29.25 0.33 -10.65
C ILE A 42 30.21 -0.33 -9.68
N ALA A 43 31.44 -0.61 -10.12
CA ALA A 43 32.48 -1.13 -9.25
C ALA A 43 32.93 -0.09 -8.22
N PHE A 44 33.31 -0.54 -7.03
CA PHE A 44 33.82 0.34 -5.97
C PHE A 44 35.04 1.15 -6.41
N GLY A 45 35.88 0.59 -7.29
CA GLY A 45 37.03 1.29 -7.86
C GLY A 45 36.63 2.55 -8.62
N ASP A 46 35.60 2.47 -9.46
CA ASP A 46 35.11 3.59 -10.27
C ASP A 46 34.45 4.65 -9.39
N ILE A 47 33.69 4.25 -8.37
CA ILE A 47 33.08 5.16 -7.39
C ILE A 47 34.19 5.91 -6.62
N TRP A 48 35.24 5.19 -6.23
CA TRP A 48 36.38 5.79 -5.53
C TRP A 48 37.12 6.81 -6.41
N GLN A 49 37.30 6.51 -7.70
CA GLN A 49 37.92 7.42 -8.65
C GLN A 49 37.06 8.65 -8.90
N TYR A 50 35.73 8.48 -9.01
CA TYR A 50 34.80 9.60 -9.18
C TYR A 50 34.86 10.59 -8.01
N LEU A 51 34.92 10.08 -6.77
CA LEU A 51 34.98 10.93 -5.57
C LEU A 51 36.31 11.71 -5.44
N SER A 52 37.33 11.41 -6.25
CA SER A 52 38.63 12.11 -6.28
C SER A 52 39.20 12.42 -4.89
N ILE A 53 39.09 11.45 -3.97
CA ILE A 53 39.40 11.65 -2.55
C ILE A 53 40.92 11.93 -2.39
N PRO A 54 41.31 13.00 -1.67
CA PRO A 54 42.71 13.32 -1.43
C PRO A 54 43.49 12.17 -0.76
N GLN A 55 44.79 12.06 -1.04
CA GLN A 55 45.65 10.97 -0.55
C GLN A 55 45.60 10.78 0.98
N ASP A 56 45.48 11.88 1.74
CA ASP A 56 45.38 11.85 3.22
C ASP A 56 44.15 11.08 3.74
N GLN A 57 43.11 10.97 2.93
CA GLN A 57 41.85 10.32 3.28
C GLN A 57 41.71 8.89 2.72
N GLN A 58 42.75 8.34 2.08
CA GLN A 58 42.73 6.95 1.61
C GLN A 58 42.54 5.92 2.72
N ARG A 59 42.88 6.26 3.97
CA ARG A 59 42.60 5.44 5.16
C ARG A 59 41.10 5.19 5.38
N HIS A 60 40.23 6.05 4.84
CA HIS A 60 38.79 5.91 4.95
C HIS A 60 38.16 5.01 3.88
N ARG A 61 38.95 4.48 2.93
CA ARG A 61 38.49 3.53 1.90
C ARG A 61 37.67 2.34 2.45
N PRO A 62 38.13 1.58 3.46
CA PRO A 62 37.33 0.50 4.04
C PRO A 62 36.10 0.99 4.80
N ALA A 63 36.17 2.18 5.41
CA ALA A 63 35.05 2.77 6.13
C ALA A 63 33.93 3.19 5.16
N LEU A 64 34.28 3.80 4.02
CA LEU A 64 33.34 4.13 2.96
C LEU A 64 32.69 2.87 2.37
N LEU A 65 33.47 1.82 2.14
CA LEU A 65 32.96 0.53 1.67
C LEU A 65 31.90 -0.03 2.64
N LYS A 66 32.21 -0.07 3.95
CA LYS A 66 31.28 -0.53 4.98
C LYS A 66 30.04 0.36 5.08
N ALA A 67 30.20 1.67 4.96
CA ALA A 67 29.10 2.62 4.99
C ALA A 67 28.14 2.43 3.80
N LEU A 68 28.67 2.23 2.59
CA LEU A 68 27.87 1.94 1.39
C LEU A 68 27.15 0.59 1.52
N MET A 69 27.81 -0.44 2.05
CA MET A 69 27.19 -1.75 2.29
C MET A 69 26.05 -1.68 3.32
N ALA A 70 26.16 -0.81 4.32
CA ALA A 70 25.15 -0.63 5.36
C ALA A 70 24.00 0.30 4.93
N HIS A 71 24.13 1.01 3.80
CA HIS A 71 23.18 2.04 3.43
C HIS A 71 21.90 1.45 2.78
N PRO A 72 20.69 1.79 3.25
CA PRO A 72 19.44 1.17 2.78
C PRO A 72 19.10 1.47 1.31
N LYS A 73 19.60 2.58 0.76
CA LYS A 73 19.42 2.96 -0.66
C LYS A 73 20.46 2.37 -1.62
N VAL A 74 21.34 1.49 -1.14
CA VAL A 74 22.38 0.87 -1.97
C VAL A 74 22.22 -0.64 -1.91
N GLU A 75 22.17 -1.26 -3.08
CA GLU A 75 22.27 -2.70 -3.24
C GLU A 75 23.73 -3.08 -3.46
N TYR A 76 24.26 -3.91 -2.56
CA TYR A 76 25.61 -4.44 -2.67
C TYR A 76 25.58 -5.79 -3.39
N ILE A 77 26.25 -5.87 -4.54
CA ILE A 77 26.43 -7.08 -5.32
C ILE A 77 27.83 -7.63 -5.00
N SER A 78 27.86 -8.83 -4.44
CA SER A 78 29.08 -9.46 -3.97
C SER A 78 30.09 -9.72 -5.09
N ASN A 79 31.38 -9.76 -4.75
CA ASN A 79 32.49 -9.91 -5.68
C ASN A 79 32.40 -11.18 -6.56
N LYS A 80 31.68 -12.22 -6.13
CA LYS A 80 31.48 -13.46 -6.88
C LYS A 80 30.49 -13.33 -8.04
N GLN A 81 29.68 -12.26 -8.05
CA GLN A 81 28.61 -12.02 -9.03
C GLN A 81 28.78 -10.69 -9.79
N GLY A 82 29.74 -9.86 -9.39
CA GLY A 82 30.04 -8.58 -10.07
C GLY A 82 30.92 -8.76 -11.31
N PRO A 83 30.82 -7.84 -12.30
CA PRO A 83 31.75 -7.81 -13.43
C PRO A 83 33.20 -7.67 -12.92
N GLY A 84 34.07 -8.63 -13.26
CA GLY A 84 35.50 -8.54 -12.95
C GLY A 84 35.92 -8.85 -11.51
N GLY A 85 35.08 -9.52 -10.70
CA GLY A 85 35.49 -9.98 -9.36
C GLY A 85 35.58 -8.86 -8.31
N GLN A 86 34.97 -7.71 -8.58
CA GLN A 86 35.02 -6.52 -7.70
C GLN A 86 33.70 -6.28 -6.98
N HIS A 87 33.79 -5.62 -5.81
CA HIS A 87 32.62 -5.11 -5.09
C HIS A 87 31.83 -4.16 -5.98
N THR A 88 30.60 -4.51 -6.33
CA THR A 88 29.76 -3.72 -7.22
C THR A 88 28.57 -3.18 -6.44
N PHE A 89 28.22 -1.92 -6.68
CA PHE A 89 27.12 -1.23 -6.01
C PHE A 89 26.11 -0.74 -7.03
N ARG A 90 24.82 -0.85 -6.69
CA ARG A 90 23.71 -0.33 -7.50
C ARG A 90 22.79 0.50 -6.63
N PHE A 91 22.25 1.59 -7.16
CA PHE A 91 21.23 2.35 -6.46
C PHE A 91 19.96 1.51 -6.29
N LYS A 92 19.43 1.46 -5.06
CA LYS A 92 18.19 0.77 -4.72
C LYS A 92 17.10 1.81 -4.43
N PRO A 93 16.18 2.05 -5.37
CA PRO A 93 15.00 2.86 -5.12
C PRO A 93 14.11 2.25 -4.03
N ILE A 94 13.31 3.09 -3.37
CA ILE A 94 12.33 2.65 -2.36
C ILE A 94 11.36 1.62 -2.98
N HIS A 95 10.91 1.91 -4.20
CA HIS A 95 10.11 1.00 -5.03
C HIS A 95 10.93 0.68 -6.28
N ASN A 96 11.33 -0.58 -6.46
CA ASN A 96 12.09 -1.02 -7.64
C ASN A 96 11.17 -1.15 -8.87
N VAL A 97 10.61 -0.02 -9.29
CA VAL A 97 9.70 0.12 -10.42
C VAL A 97 10.33 1.08 -11.42
N ARG A 98 10.60 0.59 -12.64
CA ARG A 98 11.26 1.36 -13.71
C ARG A 98 10.40 1.48 -14.97
N SER A 99 9.27 0.79 -14.99
CA SER A 99 8.32 0.79 -16.11
C SER A 99 6.88 0.90 -15.61
N GLY A 100 5.99 1.36 -16.48
CA GLY A 100 4.55 1.42 -16.21
C GLY A 100 3.93 0.05 -15.93
N ASP A 101 4.39 -0.99 -16.63
CA ASP A 101 3.90 -2.36 -16.42
C ASP A 101 4.36 -2.92 -15.07
N GLU A 102 5.60 -2.61 -14.68
CA GLU A 102 6.12 -2.95 -13.35
C GLU A 102 5.37 -2.20 -12.24
N LEU A 103 4.95 -0.95 -12.50
CA LEU A 103 4.14 -0.17 -11.56
C LEU A 103 2.78 -0.83 -11.34
N LEU A 104 2.13 -1.26 -12.42
CA LEU A 104 0.84 -1.97 -12.36
C LEU A 104 0.97 -3.29 -11.61
N ALA A 105 1.99 -4.10 -11.95
CA ALA A 105 2.26 -5.36 -11.27
C ALA A 105 2.58 -5.16 -9.78
N TYR A 106 3.33 -4.11 -9.44
CA TYR A 106 3.64 -3.75 -8.06
C TYR A 106 2.38 -3.36 -7.30
N LEU A 107 1.55 -2.49 -7.86
CA LEU A 107 0.27 -2.06 -7.26
C LEU A 107 -0.71 -3.22 -7.09
N GLN A 108 -0.77 -4.16 -8.04
CA GLN A 108 -1.60 -5.37 -7.95
C GLN A 108 -1.11 -6.36 -6.88
N ARG A 109 0.21 -6.46 -6.70
CA ARG A 109 0.81 -7.35 -5.70
C ARG A 109 0.60 -6.84 -4.27
N GLN A 110 0.42 -5.53 -4.09
CA GLN A 110 0.18 -4.95 -2.77
C GLN A 110 -1.16 -5.43 -2.20
N LYS A 111 -1.11 -6.16 -1.08
CA LYS A 111 -2.30 -6.59 -0.34
C LYS A 111 -3.01 -5.44 0.36
N THR A 112 -2.26 -4.39 0.67
CA THR A 112 -2.75 -3.16 1.31
C THR A 112 -2.95 -2.11 0.23
N ALA A 113 -4.14 -1.50 0.18
CA ALA A 113 -4.47 -0.41 -0.74
C ALA A 113 -3.79 0.91 -0.33
N GLN A 114 -2.48 0.89 -0.16
CA GLN A 114 -1.68 2.07 0.15
C GLN A 114 -1.28 2.75 -1.15
N GLY A 115 -1.56 4.04 -1.27
CA GLY A 115 -1.10 4.84 -2.41
C GLY A 115 0.41 5.05 -2.36
N ILE A 116 1.03 5.12 -3.54
CA ILE A 116 2.48 5.36 -3.69
C ILE A 116 2.70 6.82 -4.06
N SER A 117 3.68 7.47 -3.42
CA SER A 117 4.06 8.85 -3.74
C SER A 117 4.87 8.92 -5.03
N VAL A 118 4.49 9.83 -5.94
CA VAL A 118 5.23 10.04 -7.20
C VAL A 118 6.65 10.54 -6.95
N LYS A 119 6.89 11.23 -5.83
CA LYS A 119 8.25 11.65 -5.44
C LYS A 119 9.17 10.46 -5.17
N GLU A 120 8.62 9.37 -4.63
CA GLU A 120 9.37 8.14 -4.37
C GLU A 120 9.64 7.38 -5.67
N LEU A 121 8.68 7.37 -6.59
CA LEU A 121 8.85 6.79 -7.93
C LEU A 121 9.91 7.55 -8.73
N ARG A 122 9.93 8.89 -8.66
CA ARG A 122 10.93 9.73 -9.32
C ARG A 122 12.36 9.47 -8.82
N ASP A 123 12.54 8.93 -7.61
CA ASP A 123 13.88 8.63 -7.09
C ASP A 123 14.55 7.48 -7.86
N GLY A 124 13.77 6.53 -8.39
CA GLY A 124 14.25 5.38 -9.15
C GLY A 124 13.92 5.37 -10.63
N TRP A 125 13.09 6.31 -11.09
CA TRP A 125 12.58 6.34 -12.45
C TRP A 125 12.40 7.79 -12.93
N ASN A 126 13.29 8.22 -13.83
CA ASN A 126 13.33 9.62 -14.30
C ASN A 126 12.10 10.00 -15.14
N ASP A 127 11.56 9.06 -15.92
CA ASP A 127 10.40 9.26 -16.80
C ASP A 127 9.07 8.80 -16.16
N ALA A 128 9.05 8.71 -14.82
CA ALA A 128 7.87 8.26 -14.08
C ALA A 128 6.66 9.16 -14.34
N GLN A 129 6.86 10.49 -14.38
CA GLN A 129 5.75 11.43 -14.48
C GLN A 129 5.00 11.31 -15.82
N ALA A 130 5.71 11.30 -16.95
CA ALA A 130 5.08 11.19 -18.26
C ALA A 130 4.39 9.83 -18.44
N THR A 131 5.01 8.76 -17.92
CA THR A 131 4.42 7.42 -18.00
C THR A 131 3.18 7.30 -17.13
N ILE A 132 3.18 7.87 -15.92
CA ILE A 132 2.01 7.93 -15.03
C ILE A 132 0.86 8.68 -15.71
N GLU A 133 1.12 9.84 -16.29
CA GLU A 133 0.08 10.60 -17.03
C GLU A 133 -0.48 9.79 -18.21
N SER A 134 0.36 9.04 -18.93
CA SER A 134 -0.08 8.15 -20.01
C SER A 134 -0.96 7.00 -19.49
N LEU A 135 -0.59 6.39 -18.36
CA LEU A 135 -1.37 5.32 -17.73
C LEU A 135 -2.69 5.83 -17.12
N GLU A 136 -2.70 7.06 -16.61
CA GLU A 136 -3.89 7.75 -16.11
C GLU A 136 -4.88 8.00 -17.25
N ARG A 137 -4.42 8.52 -18.39
CA ARG A 137 -5.27 8.70 -19.58
C ARG A 137 -5.87 7.38 -20.07
N LYS A 138 -5.13 6.28 -19.93
CA LYS A 138 -5.62 4.92 -20.23
C LYS A 138 -6.57 4.38 -19.16
N GLY A 139 -6.74 5.07 -18.03
CA GLY A 139 -7.56 4.65 -16.89
C GLY A 139 -7.05 3.39 -16.21
N LEU A 140 -5.76 3.09 -16.28
CA LEU A 140 -5.16 1.90 -15.63
C LEU A 140 -4.76 2.16 -14.18
N ILE A 141 -4.51 3.43 -13.85
CA ILE A 141 -4.16 3.89 -12.51
C ILE A 141 -5.02 5.09 -12.14
N LEU A 142 -5.26 5.26 -10.84
CA LEU A 142 -5.85 6.46 -10.30
C LEU A 142 -4.72 7.36 -9.80
N VAL A 143 -4.81 8.66 -10.09
CA VAL A 143 -3.81 9.64 -9.69
C VAL A 143 -4.51 10.79 -8.98
N THR A 144 -3.89 11.28 -7.91
CA THR A 144 -4.34 12.48 -7.21
C THR A 144 -3.35 13.57 -7.51
N HIS A 145 -3.87 14.67 -8.04
CA HIS A 145 -3.09 15.83 -8.41
C HIS A 145 -3.01 16.81 -7.26
N ASN A 146 -1.91 17.55 -7.20
CA ASN A 146 -1.81 18.69 -6.32
C ASN A 146 -2.66 19.85 -6.86
N LYS A 147 -3.47 20.47 -6.01
CA LYS A 147 -4.42 21.54 -6.43
C LYS A 147 -3.75 22.77 -7.04
N LYS A 148 -2.47 23.01 -6.73
CA LYS A 148 -1.73 24.21 -7.15
C LYS A 148 -1.03 24.04 -8.51
N ASP A 149 -0.37 22.90 -8.70
CA ASP A 149 0.55 22.70 -9.84
C ASP A 149 0.06 21.61 -10.80
N ASN A 150 -1.13 21.04 -10.53
CA ASN A 150 -1.67 19.84 -11.19
C ASN A 150 -0.68 18.66 -11.28
N SER A 151 0.38 18.68 -10.45
CA SER A 151 1.41 17.65 -10.47
C SER A 151 0.89 16.37 -9.82
N PRO A 152 1.18 15.20 -10.40
CA PRO A 152 0.73 13.93 -9.84
C PRO A 152 1.43 13.72 -8.50
N LYS A 153 0.64 13.57 -7.43
CA LYS A 153 1.13 13.48 -6.05
C LYS A 153 1.24 12.02 -5.60
N MET A 154 0.17 11.27 -5.82
CA MET A 154 0.00 9.90 -5.35
C MET A 154 -0.65 9.05 -6.45
N VAL A 155 -0.30 7.77 -6.48
CA VAL A 155 -0.79 6.78 -7.46
C VAL A 155 -1.44 5.61 -6.73
N TRP A 156 -2.57 5.14 -7.26
CA TRP A 156 -3.30 3.96 -6.80
C TRP A 156 -3.65 3.06 -7.97
N ILE A 157 -3.94 1.80 -7.65
CA ILE A 157 -4.51 0.86 -8.62
C ILE A 157 -5.91 1.32 -9.04
N ASN A 158 -6.19 1.24 -10.35
CA ASN A 158 -7.55 1.35 -10.85
C ASN A 158 -8.04 -0.03 -11.31
N ASP A 159 -9.23 -0.42 -10.86
CA ASP A 159 -9.92 -1.57 -11.44
C ASP A 159 -10.89 -1.08 -12.51
N LYS A 160 -10.55 -1.38 -13.77
CA LYS A 160 -11.37 -1.01 -14.93
C LYS A 160 -12.73 -1.69 -14.93
N SER A 161 -12.87 -2.86 -14.30
CA SER A 161 -14.16 -3.58 -14.25
C SER A 161 -15.21 -2.82 -13.43
N LEU A 162 -14.77 -1.96 -12.51
CA LEU A 162 -15.63 -1.15 -11.65
C LEU A 162 -15.86 0.26 -12.20
N THR A 163 -15.27 0.59 -13.35
CA THR A 163 -15.39 1.92 -13.94
C THR A 163 -16.70 2.03 -14.72
N ILE A 164 -17.63 2.84 -14.21
CA ILE A 164 -18.89 3.15 -14.86
C ILE A 164 -18.79 4.57 -15.44
N SER A 165 -18.98 4.70 -16.75
CA SER A 165 -19.11 6.00 -17.39
C SER A 165 -20.51 6.54 -17.14
N VAL A 166 -20.60 7.71 -16.51
CA VAL A 166 -21.85 8.42 -16.26
C VAL A 166 -21.73 9.79 -16.92
N ASP A 167 -22.80 10.24 -17.60
CA ASP A 167 -22.81 11.55 -18.25
C ASP A 167 -22.70 12.68 -17.23
N ASP A 168 -22.11 13.79 -17.65
CA ASP A 168 -21.85 14.92 -16.77
C ASP A 168 -23.14 15.57 -16.25
N ASP A 169 -24.24 15.51 -17.02
CA ASP A 169 -25.55 15.99 -16.59
C ASP A 169 -26.08 15.22 -15.37
N PHE A 170 -25.93 13.90 -15.36
CA PHE A 170 -26.30 13.06 -14.23
C PHE A 170 -25.40 13.31 -13.01
N LYS A 171 -24.10 13.53 -13.22
CA LYS A 171 -23.19 13.90 -12.13
C LYS A 171 -23.58 15.23 -11.50
N GLN A 172 -23.89 16.24 -12.32
CA GLN A 172 -24.34 17.54 -11.83
C GLN A 172 -25.67 17.43 -11.08
N PHE A 173 -26.63 16.70 -11.64
CA PHE A 173 -27.90 16.43 -10.97
C PHE A 173 -27.70 15.77 -9.60
N TRP A 174 -26.87 14.74 -9.53
CA TRP A 174 -26.54 14.05 -8.28
C TRP A 174 -25.89 14.97 -7.25
N THR A 175 -24.94 15.80 -7.68
CA THR A 175 -24.18 16.69 -6.77
C THR A 175 -25.03 17.87 -6.29
N ASN A 176 -25.98 18.33 -7.11
CA ASN A 176 -26.88 19.43 -6.77
C ASN A 176 -28.08 19.00 -5.92
N LEU A 177 -28.37 17.69 -5.85
CA LEU A 177 -29.45 17.16 -5.05
C LEU A 177 -29.18 17.45 -3.56
N ARG A 178 -30.01 18.30 -2.96
CA ARG A 178 -29.93 18.62 -1.53
C ARG A 178 -30.61 17.52 -0.74
N LEU A 179 -29.83 16.77 0.02
CA LEU A 179 -30.37 15.82 1.00
C LEU A 179 -30.93 16.59 2.20
N PRO A 180 -32.09 16.17 2.76
CA PRO A 180 -32.60 16.72 4.02
C PRO A 180 -31.56 16.57 5.13
N THR A 181 -31.39 17.60 5.96
CA THR A 181 -30.41 17.58 7.07
C THR A 181 -30.84 16.64 8.20
N ASN A 182 -32.15 16.41 8.35
CA ASN A 182 -32.71 15.62 9.43
C ASN A 182 -32.99 14.18 8.96
N ASP A 183 -32.47 13.20 9.70
CA ASP A 183 -32.74 11.78 9.48
C ASP A 183 -34.25 11.43 9.49
N SER A 184 -35.06 12.15 10.27
CA SER A 184 -36.52 11.93 10.33
C SER A 184 -37.20 12.31 9.02
N ASP A 185 -36.76 13.40 8.40
CA ASP A 185 -37.34 13.91 7.15
C ASP A 185 -37.00 12.95 6.01
N ILE A 186 -35.74 12.47 5.96
CA ILE A 186 -35.30 11.42 5.02
C ILE A 186 -36.19 10.17 5.15
N ARG A 187 -36.51 9.72 6.37
CA ARG A 187 -37.38 8.55 6.58
C ARG A 187 -38.78 8.78 6.03
N SER A 188 -39.38 9.93 6.37
CA SER A 188 -40.73 10.27 5.90
C SER A 188 -40.81 10.36 4.38
N GLU A 189 -39.77 10.90 3.73
CA GLU A 189 -39.69 10.98 2.27
C GLU A 189 -39.49 9.59 1.64
N LEU A 190 -38.66 8.72 2.23
CA LEU A 190 -38.49 7.34 1.79
C LEU A 190 -39.80 6.54 1.93
N GLU A 191 -40.51 6.68 3.04
CA GLU A 191 -41.83 6.06 3.26
C GLU A 191 -42.87 6.57 2.26
N ARG A 192 -42.89 7.88 2.00
CA ARG A 192 -43.75 8.50 0.98
C ARG A 192 -43.41 8.02 -0.43
N ALA A 193 -42.14 7.75 -0.71
CA ALA A 193 -41.67 7.17 -1.96
C ALA A 193 -41.87 5.64 -2.03
N GLY A 194 -42.40 5.00 -0.99
CA GLY A 194 -42.64 3.56 -0.93
C GLY A 194 -41.37 2.71 -0.78
N ILE A 195 -40.24 3.33 -0.39
CA ILE A 195 -38.96 2.65 -0.18
C ILE A 195 -38.84 2.37 1.32
N THR A 196 -38.74 1.10 1.71
CA THR A 196 -38.53 0.73 3.13
C THR A 196 -37.20 1.30 3.62
N PRO A 197 -37.19 2.20 4.62
CA PRO A 197 -35.94 2.74 5.16
C PRO A 197 -35.11 1.62 5.78
N THR A 198 -33.82 1.53 5.44
CA THR A 198 -32.88 0.53 6.01
C THR A 198 -32.81 0.58 7.55
N SER A 199 -33.20 1.71 8.15
CA SER A 199 -33.29 1.90 9.60
C SER A 199 -34.54 1.30 10.25
N GLN A 200 -35.39 0.56 9.52
CA GLN A 200 -36.33 -0.35 10.16
C GLN A 200 -35.51 -1.38 10.93
N VAL A 201 -35.42 -1.19 12.24
CA VAL A 201 -35.07 -2.25 13.18
C VAL A 201 -35.98 -3.40 12.79
N LYS A 202 -35.42 -4.42 12.13
CA LYS A 202 -36.11 -5.70 12.00
C LYS A 202 -36.40 -6.09 13.42
N ASP A 203 -37.65 -5.92 13.85
CA ASP A 203 -38.11 -6.51 15.10
C ASP A 203 -37.77 -7.99 14.96
N THR A 204 -36.69 -8.39 15.62
CA THR A 204 -36.33 -9.78 15.73
C THR A 204 -37.55 -10.40 16.33
N ILE A 205 -38.30 -11.17 15.54
CA ILE A 205 -39.42 -11.95 16.03
C ILE A 205 -38.81 -12.80 17.12
N LYS A 206 -38.98 -12.36 18.37
CA LYS A 206 -38.58 -13.12 19.55
C LYS A 206 -39.55 -14.28 19.57
N LEU A 207 -39.22 -15.34 18.85
CA LEU A 207 -39.77 -16.67 19.05
C LEU A 207 -39.51 -16.95 20.53
N GLY A 208 -40.52 -16.69 21.36
CA GLY A 208 -40.47 -16.94 22.78
C GLY A 208 -40.06 -18.40 23.01
N PRO A 209 -39.38 -18.70 24.13
CA PRO A 209 -38.84 -20.02 24.36
C PRO A 209 -39.97 -21.05 24.29
N GLN A 210 -39.94 -21.87 23.24
CA GLN A 210 -40.81 -23.03 23.09
C GLN A 210 -40.67 -23.86 24.36
N LYS A 211 -41.71 -23.83 25.22
CA LYS A 211 -41.77 -24.64 26.43
C LYS A 211 -41.72 -26.10 25.98
N LYS A 212 -40.53 -26.70 26.06
CA LYS A 212 -40.37 -28.15 25.91
C LYS A 212 -41.20 -28.79 27.01
N GLU A 213 -42.32 -29.37 26.61
CA GLU A 213 -43.20 -30.12 27.49
C GLU A 213 -42.41 -31.32 28.05
N LYS A 214 -42.08 -31.26 29.34
CA LYS A 214 -41.37 -32.35 30.02
C LYS A 214 -42.32 -33.54 30.09
N ARG A 215 -42.14 -34.52 29.20
CA ARG A 215 -42.78 -35.83 29.32
C ARG A 215 -42.50 -36.41 30.70
N ARG A 216 -43.56 -36.58 31.51
CA ARG A 216 -43.51 -37.29 32.79
C ARG A 216 -43.15 -38.75 32.52
N ILE A 217 -41.98 -39.17 32.99
CA ILE A 217 -41.60 -40.58 33.03
C ILE A 217 -42.47 -41.24 34.11
N ASN A 218 -43.40 -42.10 33.71
CA ASN A 218 -44.13 -42.97 34.63
C ASN A 218 -43.11 -43.87 35.33
N ARG A 219 -42.82 -43.58 36.60
CA ARG A 219 -42.04 -44.47 37.45
C ARG A 219 -42.88 -45.73 37.67
N LYS A 220 -42.49 -46.84 37.02
CA LYS A 220 -43.09 -48.16 37.23
C LYS A 220 -43.10 -48.45 38.74
N ALA A 221 -44.25 -48.91 39.20
CA ALA A 221 -44.57 -49.24 40.59
C ALA A 221 -43.42 -49.97 41.29
N GLY A 222 -43.14 -49.56 42.53
CA GLY A 222 -42.15 -50.21 43.39
C GLY A 222 -42.46 -51.71 43.54
N ARG A 223 -41.41 -52.53 43.53
CA ARG A 223 -41.51 -53.99 43.74
C ARG A 223 -42.28 -54.27 45.02
N SER A 224 -43.47 -54.86 44.90
CA SER A 224 -44.20 -55.40 46.04
C SER A 224 -43.48 -56.65 46.54
N THR A 225 -43.00 -56.61 47.78
CA THR A 225 -42.29 -57.71 48.44
C THR A 225 -43.23 -58.73 49.09
N ASN A 226 -44.56 -58.53 49.04
CA ASN A 226 -45.55 -59.40 49.67
C ASN A 226 -46.38 -60.17 48.62
N THR A 227 -45.73 -61.09 47.92
CA THR A 227 -46.36 -61.94 46.88
C THR A 227 -47.34 -62.98 47.45
N HIS A 228 -47.25 -63.35 48.73
CA HIS A 228 -48.12 -64.35 49.34
C HIS A 228 -49.54 -63.82 49.68
N MET A 229 -49.74 -62.50 49.70
CA MET A 229 -51.03 -61.88 50.03
C MET A 229 -51.89 -61.54 48.80
N SER A 230 -51.39 -61.76 47.58
CA SER A 230 -52.06 -61.35 46.33
C SER A 230 -53.36 -62.09 46.04
N GLY A 231 -53.62 -63.22 46.70
CA GLY A 231 -54.87 -63.98 46.55
C GLY A 231 -55.98 -63.60 47.55
N ILE A 232 -55.65 -62.84 48.61
CA ILE A 232 -56.60 -62.46 49.67
C ILE A 232 -56.95 -60.97 49.58
N LEU A 233 -55.99 -60.14 49.15
CA LEU A 233 -56.19 -58.70 49.03
C LEU A 233 -56.95 -58.38 47.72
N LYS A 234 -58.16 -57.84 47.85
CA LYS A 234 -58.86 -57.19 46.72
C LYS A 234 -58.21 -55.84 46.44
N ASP A 235 -57.62 -55.69 45.26
CA ASP A 235 -57.02 -54.43 44.82
C ASP A 235 -58.11 -53.46 44.34
N TYR A 236 -58.18 -52.29 44.98
CA TYR A 236 -59.11 -51.21 44.63
C TYR A 236 -58.42 -50.02 43.95
N SER A 237 -57.17 -50.17 43.49
CA SER A 237 -56.41 -49.10 42.81
C SER A 237 -57.04 -48.59 41.51
N PHE A 238 -58.15 -49.20 41.04
CA PHE A 238 -58.91 -48.78 39.86
C PHE A 238 -60.25 -48.09 40.16
N LYS A 239 -60.54 -47.68 41.41
CA LYS A 239 -61.64 -46.74 41.69
C LYS A 239 -61.09 -45.37 42.09
N LYS A 240 -60.93 -44.57 41.03
CA LYS A 240 -60.88 -43.10 40.90
C LYS A 240 -60.16 -42.27 41.96
#